data_AF-A0A812Q0N2-F1
#
_entry.id   AF-A0A812Q0N2-F1
#
_cell.length_a   1.000
_cell.length_b   1.000
_cell.length_c   1.000
_cell.angle_alpha   90.00
_cell.angle_beta   90.00
_cell.angle_gamma   90.00
#
_symmetry.space_group_name_H-M   'P 1'
#
loop_
_entity.id
_entity.type
_entity.pdbx_description
1 polymer ?
#
loop_
_entity_poly.entity_id
_entity_poly.type
_entity_poly.pdbx_seq_one_letter_code
_entity_poly.pdbx_strand_id
1 'polypeptide(L)'
;MAAIKVHGYGGIEGDVTPTVASDATSEASLSEFSSPESSQACFEHEPLTKEEVLTLQRDLMQELSSPAFQKGLRQASGLRAAGKHTEYQKARLAVVRDVQRAIVAKHGFPPSDKGVDQMLLAIQDFHDDPDVSVNETILQQLSSCGVPAAKEATLLGFEKKTLGKRDMIRLLKSLQEQLAPCFGFEKSKEGVLKMISTCGTFLTHPEVSELFDVVNAKLGMSPAACKAFRTKVQP
;
A
#
# COMPACT_ATOMS: atom_id res chain seq x y z
N MET A 1 -37.55 20.87 6.82
CA MET A 1 -37.61 19.45 7.23
C MET A 1 -37.97 18.63 5.99
N ALA A 2 -37.04 17.87 5.44
CA ALA A 2 -37.26 17.02 4.26
C ALA A 2 -36.94 15.57 4.64
N ALA A 3 -37.95 14.70 4.54
CA ALA A 3 -37.86 13.28 4.86
C ALA A 3 -37.36 12.51 3.64
N ILE A 4 -36.23 11.80 3.80
CA ILE A 4 -35.67 10.92 2.77
C ILE A 4 -36.31 9.54 2.96
N LYS A 5 -37.13 9.14 1.98
CA LYS A 5 -37.84 7.86 1.91
C LYS A 5 -36.90 6.81 1.29
N VAL A 6 -36.39 5.90 2.10
CA VAL A 6 -35.50 4.81 1.66
C VAL A 6 -36.37 3.67 1.11
N HIS A 7 -36.20 3.33 -0.16
CA HIS A 7 -36.82 2.17 -0.79
C HIS A 7 -36.04 0.91 -0.45
N GLY A 8 -36.75 -0.09 0.10
CA GLY A 8 -36.24 -1.42 0.35
C GLY A 8 -36.13 -2.23 -0.95
N TYR A 9 -35.04 -2.99 -1.07
CA TYR A 9 -34.90 -4.01 -2.10
C TYR A 9 -35.39 -5.34 -1.55
N GLY A 10 -36.36 -5.91 -2.28
CA GLY A 10 -37.03 -7.17 -1.97
C GLY A 10 -36.11 -8.38 -2.11
N GLY A 11 -36.41 -9.37 -1.29
CA GLY A 11 -35.82 -10.70 -1.33
C GLY A 11 -36.26 -11.47 -2.56
N ILE A 12 -35.37 -12.36 -3.00
CA ILE A 12 -35.66 -13.40 -3.96
C ILE A 12 -35.38 -14.70 -3.24
N GLU A 13 -36.42 -15.28 -2.64
CA GLU A 13 -36.44 -16.66 -2.20
C GLU A 13 -36.62 -17.52 -3.46
N GLY A 14 -35.58 -18.29 -3.80
CA GLY A 14 -35.57 -19.23 -4.91
C GLY A 14 -35.04 -20.56 -4.41
N ASP A 15 -35.94 -21.32 -3.79
CA ASP A 15 -35.76 -22.71 -3.42
C ASP A 15 -35.83 -23.58 -4.69
N VAL A 16 -34.74 -24.31 -4.99
CA VAL A 16 -34.75 -25.37 -6.01
C VAL A 16 -33.69 -26.44 -5.66
N THR A 17 -34.14 -27.49 -4.97
CA THR A 17 -33.67 -28.87 -5.18
C THR A 17 -34.92 -29.74 -5.37
N PRO A 18 -34.94 -30.67 -6.35
CA PRO A 18 -34.50 -32.06 -6.12
C PRO A 18 -33.85 -32.73 -7.37
N THR A 19 -32.82 -33.58 -7.21
CA THR A 19 -32.85 -35.07 -7.19
C THR A 19 -33.06 -35.79 -8.55
N VAL A 20 -32.40 -36.97 -8.66
CA VAL A 20 -32.46 -38.06 -9.67
C VAL A 20 -31.85 -37.79 -11.06
N ALA A 21 -31.15 -38.70 -11.74
CA ALA A 21 -30.80 -40.11 -11.51
C ALA A 21 -29.54 -40.45 -12.33
N SER A 22 -28.90 -41.56 -11.97
CA SER A 22 -27.92 -42.29 -12.76
C SER A 22 -28.44 -42.59 -14.17
N ASP A 23 -27.58 -42.44 -15.18
CA ASP A 23 -27.59 -43.38 -16.30
C ASP A 23 -26.17 -43.59 -16.83
N ALA A 24 -25.88 -44.86 -17.07
CA ALA A 24 -24.61 -45.35 -17.59
C ALA A 24 -24.68 -45.38 -19.13
N THR A 25 -23.54 -45.71 -19.73
CA THR A 25 -23.37 -46.34 -21.06
C THR A 25 -22.82 -45.46 -22.19
N SER A 26 -21.85 -46.08 -22.88
CA SER A 26 -21.34 -45.83 -24.23
C SER A 26 -20.24 -44.79 -24.37
N GLU A 27 -18.97 -45.18 -24.26
CA GLU A 27 -18.14 -45.81 -25.31
C GLU A 27 -17.94 -44.95 -26.59
N ALA A 28 -16.66 -44.69 -26.84
CA ALA A 28 -16.03 -44.49 -28.14
C ALA A 28 -16.52 -43.29 -28.99
N SER A 29 -15.93 -42.13 -28.73
CA SER A 29 -15.56 -41.20 -29.80
C SER A 29 -14.26 -40.50 -29.44
N LEU A 30 -13.16 -41.12 -29.88
CA LEU A 30 -11.85 -40.48 -30.05
C LEU A 30 -11.97 -39.45 -31.18
N SER A 31 -12.59 -38.32 -30.90
CA SER A 31 -12.46 -37.14 -31.76
C SER A 31 -11.06 -36.58 -31.52
N GLU A 32 -10.23 -36.64 -32.56
CA GLU A 32 -9.00 -35.85 -32.73
C GLU A 32 -9.30 -34.38 -32.43
N PHE A 33 -9.23 -34.00 -31.16
CA PHE A 33 -9.14 -32.61 -30.76
C PHE A 33 -7.70 -32.22 -31.08
N SER A 34 -7.47 -31.81 -32.34
CA SER A 34 -6.33 -31.01 -32.74
C SER A 34 -6.30 -29.81 -31.82
N SER A 35 -5.58 -29.97 -30.72
CA SER A 35 -5.30 -28.90 -29.78
C SER A 35 -4.70 -27.79 -30.63
N PRO A 36 -5.32 -26.60 -30.70
CA PRO A 36 -4.67 -25.49 -31.36
C PRO A 36 -3.37 -25.31 -30.61
N GLU A 37 -2.25 -25.65 -31.26
CA GLU A 37 -0.92 -25.19 -30.90
C GLU A 37 -1.02 -23.67 -30.90
N SER A 38 -1.46 -23.15 -29.76
CA SER A 38 -1.33 -21.76 -29.38
C SER A 38 0.16 -21.56 -29.34
N SER A 39 0.72 -21.16 -30.49
CA SER A 39 2.10 -20.76 -30.67
C SER A 39 2.36 -19.66 -29.66
N GLN A 40 2.80 -20.10 -28.48
CA GLN A 40 3.12 -19.24 -27.37
C GLN A 40 4.43 -18.60 -27.77
N ALA A 41 4.31 -17.49 -28.51
CA ALA A 41 5.45 -16.68 -28.89
C ALA A 41 6.24 -16.41 -27.60
N CYS A 42 7.42 -16.99 -27.51
CA CYS A 42 8.38 -16.68 -26.47
C CYS A 42 8.75 -15.22 -26.70
N PHE A 43 8.09 -14.32 -25.97
CA PHE A 43 8.49 -12.92 -25.94
C PHE A 43 9.84 -12.87 -25.23
N GLU A 44 10.91 -12.79 -26.02
CA GLU A 44 12.22 -12.39 -25.54
C GLU A 44 12.11 -10.93 -25.10
N HIS A 45 11.94 -10.72 -23.80
CA HIS A 45 11.96 -9.39 -23.24
C HIS A 45 13.41 -8.92 -23.16
N GLU A 46 13.69 -7.76 -23.77
CA GLU A 46 14.91 -7.03 -23.48
C GLU A 46 14.97 -6.76 -21.97
N PRO A 47 16.15 -6.92 -21.34
CA PRO A 47 16.31 -6.62 -19.93
C PRO A 47 15.96 -5.15 -19.67
N LEU A 48 15.14 -4.91 -18.64
CA LEU A 48 14.74 -3.54 -18.28
C LEU A 48 15.96 -2.71 -17.91
N THR A 49 15.92 -1.43 -18.28
CA THR A 49 16.85 -0.41 -17.78
C THR A 49 16.42 0.10 -16.40
N LYS A 50 17.35 0.74 -15.67
CA LYS A 50 17.04 1.35 -14.36
C LYS A 50 15.91 2.37 -14.47
N GLU A 51 15.93 3.20 -15.50
CA GLU A 51 14.95 4.25 -15.74
C GLU A 51 13.54 3.68 -15.99
N GLU A 52 13.45 2.55 -16.70
CA GLU A 52 12.19 1.83 -16.91
C GLU A 52 11.66 1.24 -15.62
N VAL A 53 12.52 0.60 -14.81
CA VAL A 53 12.13 0.07 -13.49
C VAL A 53 11.60 1.18 -12.58
N LEU A 54 12.29 2.32 -12.49
CA LEU A 54 11.84 3.45 -11.68
C LEU A 54 10.51 4.04 -12.18
N THR A 55 10.31 4.09 -13.50
CA THR A 55 9.04 4.55 -14.10
C THR A 55 7.91 3.58 -13.78
N LEU A 56 8.16 2.27 -13.92
CA LEU A 56 7.22 1.20 -13.57
C LEU A 56 6.83 1.24 -12.09
N GLN A 57 7.80 1.43 -11.19
CA GLN A 57 7.53 1.57 -9.76
C GLN A 57 6.68 2.81 -9.45
N ARG A 58 6.93 3.93 -10.14
CA ARG A 58 6.13 5.16 -9.99
C ARG A 58 4.68 4.95 -10.39
N ASP A 59 4.44 4.28 -11.52
CA ASP A 59 3.10 3.96 -11.99
C ASP A 59 2.38 3.03 -11.01
N LEU A 60 3.07 2.01 -10.49
CA LEU A 60 2.53 1.15 -9.43
C LEU A 60 2.20 1.97 -8.17
N MET A 61 3.08 2.85 -7.70
CA MET A 61 2.82 3.69 -6.52
C MET A 61 1.61 4.60 -6.73
N GLN A 62 1.45 5.17 -7.92
CA GLN A 62 0.31 6.02 -8.26
C GLN A 62 -1.01 5.24 -8.22
N GLU A 63 -1.08 4.06 -8.84
CA GLU A 63 -2.32 3.26 -8.83
C GLU A 63 -2.62 2.64 -7.47
N LEU A 64 -1.60 2.16 -6.75
CA LEU A 64 -1.76 1.60 -5.40
C LEU A 64 -2.05 2.67 -4.35
N SER A 65 -1.74 3.94 -4.60
CA SER A 65 -2.17 5.05 -3.73
C SER A 65 -3.57 5.58 -4.08
N SER A 66 -4.19 5.10 -5.17
CA SER A 66 -5.49 5.59 -5.62
C SER A 66 -6.62 5.31 -4.60
N PRO A 67 -7.62 6.21 -4.47
CA PRO A 67 -8.75 5.99 -3.57
C PRO A 67 -9.54 4.71 -3.89
N ALA A 68 -9.61 4.33 -5.18
CA ALA A 68 -10.32 3.15 -5.64
C ALA A 68 -9.63 1.86 -5.16
N PHE A 69 -8.31 1.75 -5.35
CA PHE A 69 -7.54 0.62 -4.85
C PHE A 69 -7.61 0.53 -3.32
N GLN A 70 -7.41 1.65 -2.63
CA GLN A 70 -7.46 1.71 -1.16
C GLN A 70 -8.85 1.34 -0.62
N LYS A 71 -9.93 1.62 -1.37
CA LYS A 71 -11.29 1.14 -1.04
C LYS A 71 -11.39 -0.38 -1.17
N GLY A 72 -10.82 -0.97 -2.22
CA GLY A 72 -10.77 -2.42 -2.41
C GLY A 72 -10.02 -3.14 -1.28
N LEU A 73 -8.85 -2.62 -0.88
CA LEU A 73 -8.09 -3.16 0.26
C LEU A 73 -8.87 -3.11 1.59
N ARG A 74 -9.61 -2.01 1.83
CA ARG A 74 -10.47 -1.88 3.02
C ARG A 74 -11.61 -2.91 3.01
N GLN A 75 -12.22 -3.16 1.85
CA GLN A 75 -13.26 -4.20 1.72
C GLN A 75 -12.69 -5.59 2.02
N ALA A 76 -11.52 -5.94 1.45
CA ALA A 76 -10.84 -7.19 1.75
C ALA A 76 -10.55 -7.32 3.26
N SER A 77 -10.09 -6.25 3.91
CA SER A 77 -9.81 -6.24 5.36
C SER A 77 -11.02 -6.48 6.25
N GLY A 78 -12.24 -6.23 5.75
CA GLY A 78 -13.47 -6.63 6.44
C GLY A 78 -13.54 -8.15 6.67
N LEU A 79 -13.02 -8.95 5.74
CA LEU A 79 -12.96 -10.42 5.86
C LEU A 79 -12.01 -10.85 6.98
N ARG A 80 -10.87 -10.16 7.11
CA ARG A 80 -9.93 -10.40 8.23
C ARG A 80 -10.58 -10.11 9.58
N ALA A 81 -11.33 -9.02 9.69
CA ALA A 81 -12.05 -8.68 10.91
C ALA A 81 -13.14 -9.71 11.27
N ALA A 82 -13.67 -10.43 10.28
CA ALA A 82 -14.64 -11.52 10.46
C ALA A 82 -13.98 -12.90 10.71
N GLY A 83 -12.65 -12.96 10.90
CA GLY A 83 -11.91 -14.22 11.11
C GLY A 83 -11.68 -15.05 9.85
N LYS A 84 -12.06 -14.54 8.66
CA LYS A 84 -11.93 -15.23 7.36
C LYS A 84 -10.56 -14.95 6.72
N HIS A 85 -9.51 -15.49 7.32
CA HIS A 85 -8.13 -15.14 6.94
C HIS A 85 -7.77 -15.58 5.51
N THR A 86 -8.19 -16.78 5.09
CA THR A 86 -7.88 -17.30 3.74
C THR A 86 -8.56 -16.47 2.65
N GLU A 87 -9.83 -16.13 2.86
CA GLU A 87 -10.62 -15.29 1.95
C GLU A 87 -10.06 -13.87 1.91
N TYR A 88 -9.61 -13.33 3.04
CA TYR A 88 -8.89 -12.06 3.09
C TYR A 88 -7.64 -12.07 2.21
N GLN A 89 -6.78 -13.10 2.35
CA GLN A 89 -5.54 -13.20 1.56
C GLN A 89 -5.86 -13.28 0.07
N LYS A 90 -6.86 -14.09 -0.31
CA LYS A 90 -7.31 -14.23 -1.71
C LYS A 90 -7.85 -12.91 -2.26
N ALA A 91 -8.73 -12.24 -1.51
CA ALA A 91 -9.31 -10.96 -1.93
C ALA A 91 -8.25 -9.85 -2.03
N ARG A 92 -7.32 -9.78 -1.07
CA ARG A 92 -6.20 -8.83 -1.13
C ARG A 92 -5.33 -9.07 -2.36
N LEU A 93 -4.93 -10.32 -2.59
CA LEU A 93 -4.09 -10.67 -3.73
C LEU A 93 -4.77 -10.33 -5.05
N ALA A 94 -6.07 -10.61 -5.17
CA ALA A 94 -6.84 -10.26 -6.37
C ALA A 94 -6.79 -8.75 -6.67
N VAL A 95 -7.06 -7.90 -5.66
CA VAL A 95 -7.04 -6.44 -5.81
C VAL A 95 -5.64 -5.92 -6.22
N VAL A 96 -4.57 -6.48 -5.65
CA VAL A 96 -3.19 -6.12 -6.02
C VAL A 96 -2.86 -6.58 -7.43
N ARG A 97 -3.21 -7.83 -7.79
CA ARG A 97 -2.92 -8.40 -9.11
C ARG A 97 -3.69 -7.71 -10.23
N ASP A 98 -4.91 -7.24 -9.98
CA ASP A 98 -5.68 -6.44 -10.96
C ASP A 98 -4.93 -5.16 -11.36
N VAL A 99 -4.41 -4.42 -10.38
CA VAL A 99 -3.62 -3.21 -10.63
C VAL A 99 -2.30 -3.56 -11.33
N GLN A 100 -1.58 -4.57 -10.84
CA GLN A 100 -0.32 -4.98 -11.44
C GLN A 100 -0.51 -5.39 -12.91
N ARG A 101 -1.54 -6.18 -13.25
CA ARG A 101 -1.86 -6.58 -14.63
C ARG A 101 -2.15 -5.38 -15.55
N ALA A 102 -2.79 -4.33 -15.03
CA ALA A 102 -3.06 -3.13 -15.81
C ALA A 102 -1.80 -2.30 -16.06
N ILE A 103 -0.85 -2.29 -15.13
CA ILE A 103 0.41 -1.55 -15.25
C ILE A 103 1.43 -2.30 -16.12
N VAL A 104 1.61 -3.61 -15.91
CA VAL A 104 2.62 -4.42 -16.63
C VAL A 104 2.45 -4.32 -18.14
N ALA A 105 1.21 -4.24 -18.64
CA ALA A 105 0.90 -4.08 -20.05
C ALA A 105 1.49 -2.79 -20.67
N LYS A 106 1.59 -1.71 -19.89
CA LYS A 106 2.16 -0.43 -20.33
C LYS A 106 3.69 -0.50 -20.48
N HIS A 107 4.31 -1.44 -19.78
CA HIS A 107 5.76 -1.66 -19.73
C HIS A 107 6.18 -2.89 -20.55
N GLY A 108 5.35 -3.28 -21.53
CA GLY A 108 5.65 -4.34 -22.49
C GLY A 108 5.32 -5.76 -22.03
N PHE A 109 5.08 -6.00 -20.74
CA PHE A 109 4.79 -7.34 -20.22
C PHE A 109 3.36 -7.78 -20.55
N PRO A 110 3.08 -9.09 -20.65
CA PRO A 110 1.72 -9.60 -20.84
C PRO A 110 0.79 -9.22 -19.66
N PRO A 111 -0.48 -8.80 -19.90
CA PRO A 111 -1.47 -8.50 -18.85
C PRO A 111 -2.01 -9.78 -18.17
N SER A 112 -1.12 -10.62 -17.66
CA SER A 112 -1.41 -11.91 -17.05
C SER A 112 -0.60 -12.08 -15.77
N ASP A 113 -0.96 -13.06 -14.94
CA ASP A 113 -0.18 -13.33 -13.72
C ASP A 113 1.26 -13.72 -14.04
N LYS A 114 1.49 -14.44 -15.14
CA LYS A 114 2.83 -14.75 -15.64
C LYS A 114 3.62 -13.50 -16.03
N GLY A 115 2.97 -12.52 -16.66
CA GLY A 115 3.64 -11.24 -17.01
C GLY A 115 3.95 -10.39 -15.77
N VAL A 116 3.10 -10.44 -14.75
CA VAL A 116 3.41 -9.83 -13.45
C VAL A 116 4.60 -10.53 -12.79
N ASP A 117 4.68 -11.86 -12.84
CA ASP A 117 5.82 -12.59 -12.27
C ASP A 117 7.12 -12.30 -13.05
N GLN A 118 7.05 -12.18 -14.38
CA GLN A 118 8.17 -11.74 -15.22
C GLN A 118 8.63 -10.32 -14.87
N MET A 119 7.70 -9.38 -14.66
CA MET A 119 8.01 -8.04 -14.20
C MET A 119 8.74 -8.07 -12.85
N LEU A 120 8.24 -8.85 -11.88
CA LEU A 120 8.87 -8.94 -10.55
C LEU A 120 10.28 -9.53 -10.62
N LEU A 121 10.51 -10.53 -11.47
CA LEU A 121 11.84 -11.07 -11.72
C LEU A 121 12.77 -10.02 -12.34
N ALA A 122 12.31 -9.24 -13.33
CA ALA A 122 13.11 -8.20 -13.95
C ALA A 122 13.49 -7.07 -12.97
N ILE A 123 12.65 -6.76 -11.99
CA ILE A 123 12.96 -5.78 -10.94
C ILE A 123 14.01 -6.33 -9.96
N GLN A 124 14.07 -7.65 -9.76
CA GLN A 124 14.98 -8.27 -8.79
C GLN A 124 16.45 -7.99 -9.09
N ASP A 125 16.81 -7.82 -10.36
CA ASP A 125 18.17 -7.46 -10.80
C ASP A 125 18.62 -6.07 -10.30
N PHE A 126 17.69 -5.25 -9.81
CA PHE A 126 17.93 -3.90 -9.31
C PHE A 126 17.77 -3.76 -7.78
N HIS A 127 17.68 -4.87 -7.03
CA HIS A 127 17.51 -4.87 -5.57
C HIS A 127 18.58 -4.05 -4.82
N ASP A 128 19.82 -4.05 -5.33
CA ASP A 128 20.95 -3.34 -4.71
C ASP A 128 20.95 -1.82 -5.00
N ASP A 129 20.08 -1.35 -5.90
CA ASP A 129 19.94 0.07 -6.20
C ASP A 129 19.12 0.78 -5.10
N PRO A 130 19.65 1.85 -4.49
CA PRO A 130 18.99 2.50 -3.35
C PRO A 130 17.64 3.13 -3.73
N ASP A 131 17.51 3.65 -4.95
CA ASP A 131 16.26 4.29 -5.38
C ASP A 131 15.16 3.24 -5.58
N VAL A 132 15.52 2.10 -6.18
CA VAL A 132 14.61 0.96 -6.41
C VAL A 132 14.19 0.33 -5.08
N SER A 133 15.12 0.14 -4.15
CA SER A 133 14.87 -0.44 -2.83
C SER A 133 13.93 0.42 -1.95
N VAL A 134 14.13 1.75 -1.96
CA VAL A 134 13.23 2.68 -1.27
C VAL A 134 11.82 2.59 -1.84
N ASN A 135 11.68 2.58 -3.17
CA ASN A 135 10.38 2.45 -3.82
C ASN A 135 9.73 1.08 -3.55
N GLU A 136 10.49 0.00 -3.53
CA GLU A 136 9.99 -1.34 -3.19
C GLU A 136 9.40 -1.35 -1.77
N THR A 137 10.06 -0.70 -0.81
CA THR A 137 9.54 -0.53 0.55
C THR A 137 8.21 0.23 0.55
N ILE A 138 8.09 1.30 -0.22
CA ILE A 138 6.86 2.09 -0.35
C ILE A 138 5.75 1.23 -0.99
N LEU A 139 6.05 0.50 -2.05
CA LEU A 139 5.11 -0.42 -2.71
C LEU A 139 4.63 -1.52 -1.78
N GLN A 140 5.53 -2.09 -0.97
CA GLN A 140 5.18 -3.08 0.04
C GLN A 140 4.25 -2.48 1.11
N GLN A 141 4.48 -1.23 1.52
CA GLN A 141 3.61 -0.52 2.46
C GLN A 141 2.24 -0.21 1.86
N LEU A 142 2.17 0.22 0.59
CA LEU A 142 0.92 0.54 -0.10
C LEU A 142 0.06 -0.70 -0.39
N SER A 143 0.70 -1.83 -0.72
CA SER A 143 0.04 -3.10 -1.03
C SER A 143 -0.34 -3.89 0.23
N SER A 144 0.42 -3.71 1.31
CA SER A 144 0.01 -4.15 2.63
C SER A 144 -1.20 -3.31 3.02
N CYS A 145 -2.29 -3.95 3.46
CA CYS A 145 -3.42 -3.21 4.03
C CYS A 145 -3.07 -2.70 5.45
N GLY A 146 -1.94 -2.01 5.56
CA GLY A 146 -1.51 -1.23 6.71
C GLY A 146 -2.24 0.09 6.72
N VAL A 147 -3.59 0.05 6.74
CA VAL A 147 -4.22 0.97 7.67
C VAL A 147 -3.68 0.47 9.00
N PRO A 148 -2.77 1.19 9.71
CA PRO A 148 -2.35 0.78 11.03
C PRO A 148 -3.66 0.52 11.74
N ALA A 149 -3.91 -0.74 12.09
CA ALA A 149 -5.23 -1.14 12.51
C ALA A 149 -5.59 -0.16 13.61
N ALA A 150 -6.61 0.68 13.41
CA ALA A 150 -7.02 1.63 14.44
C ALA A 150 -7.43 0.88 15.74
N LYS A 151 -7.46 -0.46 15.67
CA LYS A 151 -7.57 -1.41 16.77
C LYS A 151 -6.30 -1.61 17.62
N GLU A 152 -5.08 -1.23 17.20
CA GLU A 152 -3.94 -1.12 18.14
C GLU A 152 -3.95 0.19 18.95
N ALA A 153 -4.76 1.18 18.56
CA ALA A 153 -5.15 2.23 19.50
C ALA A 153 -6.25 1.76 20.48
N THR A 154 -6.91 0.62 20.21
CA THR A 154 -7.97 0.07 21.08
C THR A 154 -7.43 -0.92 22.11
N LEU A 155 -6.28 -1.59 21.89
CA LEU A 155 -5.63 -2.35 22.95
C LEU A 155 -4.99 -1.46 24.04
N LEU A 156 -4.96 -0.14 23.82
CA LEU A 156 -4.64 0.88 24.83
C LEU A 156 -5.87 1.66 25.33
N GLY A 157 -7.10 1.25 24.97
CA GLY A 157 -8.31 1.86 25.53
C GLY A 157 -8.39 3.37 25.35
N PHE A 158 -7.93 3.91 24.21
CA PHE A 158 -8.15 5.32 23.90
C PHE A 158 -9.60 5.52 23.45
N GLU A 159 -10.51 5.56 24.43
CA GLU A 159 -11.72 6.36 24.31
C GLU A 159 -11.32 7.76 23.82
N LYS A 160 -12.24 8.52 23.19
CA LYS A 160 -12.06 9.91 22.76
C LYS A 160 -11.75 10.91 23.90
N LYS A 161 -11.15 10.46 25.00
CA LYS A 161 -10.42 11.28 25.95
C LYS A 161 -9.22 11.84 25.20
N THR A 162 -9.12 13.17 25.20
CA THR A 162 -7.99 13.92 24.68
C THR A 162 -6.68 13.23 25.06
N LEU A 163 -5.94 12.72 24.07
CA LEU A 163 -4.63 12.12 24.26
C LEU A 163 -3.79 13.11 25.07
N GLY A 164 -3.39 12.72 26.29
CA GLY A 164 -2.67 13.64 27.17
C GLY A 164 -1.39 14.09 26.48
N LYS A 165 -0.95 15.34 26.72
CA LYS A 165 0.30 15.87 26.15
C LYS A 165 1.47 14.91 26.32
N ARG A 166 1.51 14.17 27.45
CA ARG A 166 2.54 13.14 27.73
C ARG A 166 2.49 11.95 26.78
N ASP A 167 1.32 11.42 26.47
CA ASP A 167 1.18 10.25 25.60
C ASP A 167 1.44 10.62 24.14
N MET A 168 1.03 11.82 23.71
CA MET A 168 1.39 12.36 22.40
C MET A 168 2.91 12.53 22.24
N ILE A 169 3.60 13.03 23.27
CA ILE A 169 5.07 13.13 23.26
C ILE A 169 5.72 11.74 23.18
N ARG A 170 5.23 10.74 23.91
CA ARG A 170 5.75 9.36 23.81
C ARG A 170 5.55 8.77 22.43
N LEU A 171 4.37 8.96 21.84
CA LEU A 171 4.05 8.48 20.50
C LEU A 171 4.96 9.12 19.46
N LEU A 172 5.09 10.45 19.48
CA LEU A 172 5.98 11.19 18.58
C LEU A 172 7.43 10.73 18.71
N LYS A 173 7.91 10.52 19.94
CA LYS A 173 9.26 10.01 20.18
C LYS A 173 9.46 8.62 19.58
N SER A 174 8.51 7.70 19.80
CA SER A 174 8.60 6.34 19.27
C SER A 174 8.60 6.32 17.74
N LEU A 175 7.79 7.19 17.11
CA LEU A 175 7.77 7.36 15.66
C LEU A 175 9.12 7.89 15.13
N GLN A 176 9.68 8.91 15.78
CA GLN A 176 10.99 9.48 15.41
C GLN A 176 12.13 8.46 15.52
N GLU A 177 12.14 7.65 16.57
CA GLU A 177 13.11 6.57 16.75
C GLU A 177 12.99 5.50 15.65
N GLN A 178 11.78 5.20 15.18
CA GLN A 178 11.57 4.25 14.08
C GLN A 178 11.98 4.81 12.71
N LEU A 179 11.80 6.11 12.49
CA LEU A 179 12.10 6.76 11.21
C LEU A 179 13.59 7.12 11.05
N ALA A 180 14.30 7.40 12.15
CA ALA A 180 15.71 7.82 12.11
C ALA A 180 16.62 6.91 11.25
N PRO A 181 16.56 5.57 11.35
CA PRO A 181 17.37 4.67 10.52
C PRO A 181 17.14 4.81 9.01
N CYS A 182 15.93 5.15 8.57
CA CYS A 182 15.60 5.34 7.15
C CYS A 182 16.37 6.51 6.53
N PHE A 183 16.89 7.42 7.34
CA PHE A 183 17.67 8.58 6.91
C PHE A 183 19.15 8.49 7.34
N GLY A 184 19.62 7.30 7.72
CA GLY A 184 21.00 7.07 8.14
C GLY A 184 21.33 7.58 9.55
N PHE A 185 20.33 7.85 10.39
CA PHE A 185 20.52 8.20 11.79
C PHE A 185 20.30 7.00 12.71
N GLU A 186 20.98 6.99 13.86
CA GLU A 186 20.81 5.94 14.85
C GLU A 186 19.40 5.96 15.47
N LYS A 187 18.86 4.78 15.82
CA LYS A 187 17.62 4.62 16.59
C LYS A 187 17.84 4.94 18.08
N SER A 188 18.40 6.11 18.35
CA SER A 188 18.73 6.61 19.68
C SER A 188 18.23 8.04 19.83
N LYS A 189 18.17 8.54 21.07
CA LYS A 189 17.85 9.95 21.32
C LYS A 189 18.90 10.85 20.66
N GLU A 190 20.15 10.41 20.68
CA GLU A 190 21.31 11.05 20.09
C GLU A 190 21.17 11.12 18.56
N GLY A 191 20.73 10.03 17.92
CA GLY A 191 20.41 10.00 16.50
C GLY A 191 19.30 10.97 16.10
N VAL A 192 18.23 11.06 16.90
CA VAL A 192 17.15 12.04 16.69
C VAL A 192 17.65 13.48 16.87
N LEU A 193 18.48 13.75 17.87
CA LEU A 193 19.08 15.08 18.06
C LEU A 193 20.02 15.44 16.91
N LYS A 194 20.79 14.47 16.40
CA LYS A 194 21.65 14.64 15.23
C LYS A 194 20.80 14.94 13.98
N MET A 195 19.70 14.23 13.79
CA MET A 195 18.73 14.50 12.72
C MET A 195 18.19 15.93 12.82
N ILE A 196 17.72 16.36 13.99
CA ILE A 196 17.20 17.73 14.20
C ILE A 196 18.28 18.78 13.94
N SER A 197 19.51 18.57 14.42
CA SER A 197 20.65 19.46 14.21
C SER A 197 21.01 19.57 12.73
N THR A 198 21.07 18.43 12.02
CA THR A 198 21.27 18.41 10.56
C THR A 198 20.15 19.14 9.82
N CYS A 199 18.89 18.95 10.20
CA CYS A 199 17.78 19.74 9.62
C CYS A 199 17.94 21.24 9.90
N GLY A 200 18.53 21.61 11.04
CA GLY A 200 18.78 22.99 11.45
C GLY A 200 19.61 23.80 10.46
N THR A 201 20.58 23.19 9.78
CA THR A 201 21.43 23.88 8.79
C THR A 201 20.61 24.33 7.57
N PHE A 202 19.57 23.58 7.21
CA PHE A 202 18.68 23.89 6.09
C PHE A 202 17.59 24.90 6.43
N LEU A 203 17.36 25.21 7.71
CA LEU A 203 16.35 26.20 8.13
C LEU A 203 16.70 27.64 7.76
N THR A 204 17.89 27.87 7.20
CA THR A 204 18.28 29.15 6.58
C THR A 204 17.63 29.34 5.20
N HIS A 205 17.23 28.26 4.53
CA HIS A 205 16.53 28.33 3.25
C HIS A 205 15.04 28.68 3.46
N PRO A 206 14.51 29.70 2.77
CA PRO A 206 13.13 30.16 2.95
C PRO A 206 12.10 29.03 2.77
N GLU A 207 12.20 28.27 1.68
CA GLU A 207 11.28 27.18 1.34
C GLU A 207 11.24 26.08 2.41
N VAL A 208 12.40 25.67 2.91
CA VAL A 208 12.52 24.65 3.97
C VAL A 208 11.93 25.17 5.27
N SER A 209 12.21 26.43 5.61
CA SER A 209 11.70 27.06 6.84
C SER A 209 10.18 27.21 6.83
N GLU A 210 9.58 27.55 5.68
CA GLU A 210 8.13 27.64 5.50
C GLU A 210 7.47 26.28 5.61
N LEU A 211 8.03 25.24 4.97
CA LEU A 211 7.54 23.87 5.11
C LEU A 211 7.55 23.42 6.58
N PHE A 212 8.63 23.73 7.31
CA PHE A 212 8.77 23.40 8.72
C PHE A 212 7.71 24.12 9.58
N ASP A 213 7.43 25.39 9.29
CA ASP A 213 6.36 26.15 9.95
C ASP A 213 4.97 25.55 9.67
N VAL A 214 4.69 25.12 8.44
CA VAL A 214 3.41 24.47 8.07
C VAL A 214 3.24 23.16 8.84
N VAL A 215 4.27 22.32 8.89
CA VAL A 215 4.23 21.06 9.66
C VAL A 215 4.00 21.35 11.14
N ASN A 216 4.75 22.28 11.73
CA ASN A 216 4.61 22.63 13.13
C ASN A 216 3.23 23.24 13.46
N ALA A 217 2.67 24.06 12.58
CA ALA A 217 1.31 24.60 12.73
C ALA A 217 0.26 23.49 12.68
N LYS A 218 0.42 22.48 11.81
CA LYS A 218 -0.43 21.28 11.79
C LYS A 218 -0.31 20.44 13.06
N LEU A 219 0.85 20.49 13.72
CA LEU A 219 1.08 19.89 15.05
C LEU A 219 0.59 20.79 16.21
N GLY A 220 -0.02 21.94 15.92
CA GLY A 220 -0.60 22.85 16.92
C GLY A 220 0.40 23.80 17.57
N MET A 221 1.61 23.95 17.03
CA MET A 221 2.55 24.97 17.48
C MET A 221 2.13 26.35 16.96
N SER A 222 2.22 27.36 17.82
CA SER A 222 1.99 28.75 17.41
C SER A 222 3.16 29.27 16.57
N PRO A 223 2.95 30.27 15.70
CA PRO A 223 4.03 30.88 14.92
C PRO A 223 5.19 31.38 15.78
N ALA A 224 4.89 31.91 16.98
CA ALA A 224 5.91 32.34 17.95
C ALA A 224 6.76 31.16 18.46
N ALA A 225 6.15 30.01 18.72
CA ALA A 225 6.86 28.80 19.12
C ALA A 225 7.74 28.25 17.99
N CYS A 226 7.26 28.28 16.74
CA CYS A 226 8.05 27.88 15.57
C CYS A 226 9.28 28.78 15.38
N LYS A 227 9.12 30.11 15.55
CA LYS A 227 10.24 31.05 15.50
C LYS A 227 11.26 30.78 16.60
N ALA A 228 10.80 30.58 17.84
CA ALA A 228 11.69 30.27 18.98
C ALA A 228 12.41 28.93 18.80
N PHE A 229 11.75 27.93 18.20
CA PHE A 229 12.37 26.65 17.87
C PHE A 229 13.49 26.82 16.85
N ARG A 230 13.26 27.57 15.76
CA ARG A 230 14.31 27.86 14.76
C ARG A 230 15.55 28.50 15.38
N THR A 231 15.37 29.49 16.25
CA THR A 231 16.49 30.14 16.95
C THR A 231 17.27 29.18 17.85
N LYS A 232 16.64 28.12 18.38
CA LYS A 232 17.32 27.12 19.23
C LYS A 232 18.01 26.01 18.44
N VAL A 233 17.59 25.76 17.21
CA VAL A 233 18.05 24.64 16.39
C VAL A 233 19.07 25.09 15.34
N GLN A 234 19.11 26.38 15.02
CA GLN A 234 20.23 26.94 14.26
C GLN A 234 21.51 26.86 15.10
N PRO A 235 22.61 26.31 14.55
CA PRO A 235 23.89 26.22 15.23
C PRO A 235 24.53 27.58 15.50
#